data_AF-A0A259MWI9-F1
#
_entry.id   AF-A0A259MWI9-F1
#
_cell.length_a   1.000
_cell.length_b   1.000
_cell.length_c   1.000
_cell.angle_alpha   90.00
_cell.angle_beta   90.00
_cell.angle_gamma   90.00
#
_symmetry.space_group_name_H-M   'P 1'
#
loop_
_entity.id
_entity.type
_entity.pdbx_description
1 polymer ?
#
loop_
_entity_poly.entity_id
_entity_poly.type
_entity_poly.pdbx_seq_one_letter_code
_entity_poly.pdbx_strand_id
1 'polypeptide(L)'
;RLELPVQRNLRSRLLSSARSYLFNQVLAKRVAAGTWNQAQIGDLLAFTSSRSFFMAGDAECIDPRLAILDLHPTGPLWGDGPLPSAGVTRQLEQEVADEAAQLVQWLIRADMAHERRILRLPIQSLTWHYPEPDILQLAFVLPAGCFATVVVREVLDLVPAGQTDTPCEF
;
A
#
# COMPACT_ATOMS: atom_id res chain seq x y z
N ARG A 1 11.80 -19.50 -14.82
CA ARG A 1 10.89 -20.61 -14.48
C ARG A 1 9.76 -20.05 -13.63
N LEU A 2 8.50 -20.33 -13.98
CA LEU A 2 7.30 -19.90 -13.23
C LEU A 2 6.89 -20.93 -12.17
N GLU A 3 7.86 -21.62 -11.55
CA GLU A 3 7.59 -22.66 -10.56
C GLU A 3 7.25 -22.03 -9.21
N LEU A 4 6.33 -22.65 -8.47
CA LEU A 4 5.99 -22.23 -7.13
C LEU A 4 6.87 -22.98 -6.13
N PRO A 5 7.48 -22.30 -5.13
CA PRO A 5 8.28 -22.98 -4.12
C PRO A 5 7.48 -24.05 -3.39
N VAL A 6 8.08 -25.22 -3.18
CA VAL A 6 7.46 -26.34 -2.46
C VAL A 6 7.26 -25.99 -0.98
N GLN A 7 8.23 -25.28 -0.38
CA GLN A 7 8.14 -24.85 1.01
C GLN A 7 7.07 -23.75 1.17
N ARG A 8 5.99 -24.07 1.89
CA ARG A 8 4.82 -23.19 2.07
C ARG A 8 5.18 -21.80 2.61
N ASN A 9 6.05 -21.72 3.62
CA ASN A 9 6.43 -20.43 4.22
C ASN A 9 7.25 -19.54 3.27
N LEU A 10 8.10 -20.15 2.44
CA LEU A 10 8.84 -19.42 1.41
C LEU A 10 7.89 -18.94 0.30
N ARG A 11 7.00 -19.84 -0.16
CA ARG A 11 5.98 -19.51 -1.17
C ARG A 11 5.11 -18.34 -0.71
N SER A 12 4.58 -18.39 0.51
CA SER A 12 3.74 -17.31 1.08
C SER A 12 4.47 -15.96 1.12
N ARG A 13 5.72 -15.94 1.60
CA ARG A 13 6.53 -14.71 1.64
C ARG A 13 6.81 -14.13 0.24
N LEU A 14 7.15 -14.98 -0.72
CA LEU A 14 7.42 -14.53 -2.09
C LEU A 14 6.16 -14.03 -2.79
N LEU A 15 5.01 -14.69 -2.62
CA LEU A 15 3.72 -14.23 -3.16
C LEU A 15 3.30 -12.88 -2.54
N SER A 16 3.47 -12.73 -1.22
CA SER A 16 3.20 -11.47 -0.54
C SER A 16 4.11 -10.33 -1.04
N SER A 17 5.40 -10.62 -1.24
CA SER A 17 6.38 -9.65 -1.74
C SER A 17 6.06 -9.23 -3.19
N ALA A 18 5.70 -10.18 -4.04
CA ALA A 18 5.29 -9.93 -5.42
C ALA A 18 4.04 -9.04 -5.52
N ARG A 19 3.00 -9.33 -4.73
CA ARG A 19 1.79 -8.48 -4.68
C ARG A 19 2.11 -7.09 -4.14
N SER A 20 2.97 -7.00 -3.12
CA SER A 20 3.41 -5.72 -2.56
C SER A 20 4.20 -4.88 -3.57
N TYR A 21 5.01 -5.51 -4.42
CA TYR A 21 5.71 -4.84 -5.52
C TYR A 21 4.72 -4.20 -6.49
N LEU A 22 3.74 -4.95 -6.99
CA LEU A 22 2.73 -4.42 -7.92
C LEU A 22 1.89 -3.30 -7.29
N PHE A 23 1.48 -3.46 -6.03
CA PHE A 23 0.82 -2.40 -5.27
C PHE A 23 1.68 -1.12 -5.20
N ASN A 24 2.96 -1.26 -4.86
CA ASN A 24 3.88 -0.12 -4.75
C ASN A 24 4.10 0.59 -6.10
N GLN A 25 4.13 -0.14 -7.21
CA GLN A 25 4.22 0.45 -8.54
C GLN A 25 2.99 1.30 -8.88
N VAL A 26 1.78 0.79 -8.61
CA VAL A 26 0.53 1.55 -8.78
C VAL A 26 0.51 2.77 -7.87
N LEU A 27 0.86 2.60 -6.59
CA LEU A 27 0.94 3.69 -5.63
C LEU A 27 1.93 4.78 -6.10
N ALA A 28 3.12 4.39 -6.57
CA ALA A 28 4.12 5.34 -7.06
C ALA A 28 3.59 6.17 -8.24
N LYS A 29 2.91 5.54 -9.20
CA LYS A 29 2.28 6.26 -10.32
C LYS A 29 1.16 7.20 -9.85
N ARG A 30 0.31 6.78 -8.91
CA ARG A 30 -0.72 7.66 -8.30
C ARG A 30 -0.11 8.83 -7.51
N VAL A 31 1.02 8.60 -6.83
CA VAL A 31 1.74 9.66 -6.11
C VAL A 31 2.33 10.67 -7.09
N ALA A 32 3.02 10.20 -8.12
CA ALA A 32 3.58 11.07 -9.17
C ALA A 32 2.50 11.90 -9.90
N ALA A 33 1.30 11.34 -10.07
CA ALA A 33 0.16 12.03 -10.65
C ALA A 33 -0.61 12.93 -9.66
N GLY A 34 -0.28 12.91 -8.35
CA GLY A 34 -1.01 13.67 -7.34
C GLY A 34 -2.42 13.16 -7.03
N THR A 35 -2.74 11.92 -7.40
CA THR A 35 -4.10 11.32 -7.31
C THR A 35 -4.21 10.23 -6.25
N TRP A 36 -3.13 9.95 -5.51
CA TRP A 36 -3.08 8.93 -4.45
C TRP A 36 -4.06 9.15 -3.30
N ASN A 37 -4.44 10.41 -3.04
CA ASN A 37 -5.34 10.80 -1.96
C ASN A 37 -6.75 11.22 -2.41
N GLN A 38 -7.05 11.10 -3.70
CA GLN A 38 -8.34 11.48 -4.28
C GLN A 38 -9.02 10.22 -4.82
N ALA A 39 -10.31 10.09 -4.54
CA ALA A 39 -11.14 9.08 -5.21
C ALA A 39 -11.45 9.52 -6.63
N GLN A 40 -11.39 8.59 -7.57
CA GLN A 40 -11.74 8.76 -8.97
C GLN A 40 -12.85 7.78 -9.35
N ILE A 41 -13.69 8.14 -10.31
CA ILE A 41 -14.74 7.24 -10.80
C ILE A 41 -14.09 5.94 -11.31
N GLY A 42 -14.58 4.80 -10.82
CA GLY A 42 -14.02 3.49 -11.11
C GLY A 42 -12.89 3.05 -10.17
N ASP A 43 -12.45 3.90 -9.23
CA ASP A 43 -11.62 3.44 -8.11
C ASP A 43 -12.37 2.40 -7.29
N LEU A 44 -11.62 1.55 -6.62
CA LEU A 44 -12.14 0.75 -5.52
C LEU A 44 -11.82 1.43 -4.21
N LEU A 45 -12.84 1.73 -3.42
CA LEU A 45 -12.71 2.37 -2.12
C LEU A 45 -12.86 1.35 -1.00
N ALA A 46 -12.13 1.56 0.09
CA ALA A 46 -12.22 0.76 1.30
C ALA A 46 -12.11 1.64 2.55
N PHE A 47 -12.74 1.18 3.63
CA PHE A 47 -12.60 1.78 4.96
C PHE A 47 -11.30 1.31 5.63
N THR A 48 -10.72 2.12 6.53
CA THR A 48 -9.40 1.89 7.18
C THR A 48 -9.15 0.44 7.63
N SER A 49 -10.14 -0.22 8.24
CA SER A 49 -10.01 -1.57 8.80
C SER A 49 -10.84 -2.62 8.09
N SER A 50 -11.36 -2.31 6.90
CA SER A 50 -12.22 -3.21 6.13
C SER A 50 -11.41 -4.00 5.09
N ARG A 51 -11.75 -5.27 4.93
CA ARG A 51 -11.29 -6.08 3.78
C ARG A 51 -12.22 -5.96 2.57
N SER A 52 -13.41 -5.41 2.78
CA SER A 52 -14.38 -5.18 1.71
C SER A 52 -14.06 -3.87 0.99
N PHE A 53 -14.33 -3.87 -0.30
CA PHE A 53 -14.18 -2.71 -1.17
C PHE A 53 -15.40 -2.58 -2.07
N PHE A 54 -15.64 -1.38 -2.59
CA PHE A 54 -16.72 -1.08 -3.52
C PHE A 54 -16.26 -0.06 -4.56
N MET A 55 -16.91 -0.06 -5.72
CA MET A 55 -16.56 0.85 -6.80
C MET A 55 -17.07 2.26 -6.53
N ALA A 56 -16.24 3.26 -6.80
CA ALA A 56 -16.62 4.66 -6.73
C ALA A 56 -17.40 5.09 -7.98
N GLY A 57 -18.59 5.66 -7.78
CA GLY A 57 -19.25 6.54 -8.74
C GLY A 57 -19.04 8.00 -8.36
N ASP A 58 -19.86 8.90 -8.93
CA ASP A 58 -19.79 10.33 -8.65
C ASP A 58 -20.00 10.67 -7.17
N ALA A 59 -20.97 10.02 -6.51
CA ALA A 59 -21.30 10.27 -5.12
C ALA A 59 -20.16 9.89 -4.18
N GLU A 60 -19.52 8.74 -4.44
CA GLU A 60 -18.41 8.25 -3.64
C GLU A 60 -17.16 9.11 -3.79
N CYS A 61 -16.96 9.75 -4.95
CA CYS A 61 -15.81 10.61 -5.19
C CYS A 61 -15.84 11.91 -4.37
N ILE A 62 -17.01 12.32 -3.89
CA ILE A 62 -17.21 13.52 -3.07
C ILE A 62 -17.56 13.19 -1.61
N ASP A 63 -17.43 11.92 -1.21
CA ASP A 63 -17.79 11.47 0.13
C ASP A 63 -16.92 12.18 1.19
N PRO A 64 -17.51 12.85 2.18
CA PRO A 64 -16.75 13.59 3.21
C PRO A 64 -15.82 12.69 4.03
N ARG A 65 -16.07 11.37 4.08
CA ARG A 65 -15.21 10.38 4.76
C ARG A 65 -13.83 10.25 4.13
N LEU A 66 -13.67 10.67 2.87
CA LEU A 66 -12.36 10.75 2.22
C LEU A 66 -11.44 11.78 2.89
N ALA A 67 -12.01 12.92 3.31
CA ALA A 67 -11.30 14.04 3.91
C ALA A 67 -10.90 13.75 5.36
N ILE A 68 -11.77 13.08 6.12
CA ILE A 68 -11.48 12.68 7.51
C ILE A 68 -10.70 11.37 7.63
N LEU A 69 -10.22 10.81 6.51
CA LEU A 69 -9.41 9.59 6.46
C LEU A 69 -10.11 8.33 7.04
N ASP A 70 -11.40 8.18 6.78
CA ASP A 70 -12.16 6.96 7.11
C ASP A 70 -12.45 6.10 5.86
N LEU A 71 -12.55 6.73 4.69
CA LEU A 71 -12.69 6.07 3.39
C LEU A 71 -11.47 6.36 2.53
N HIS A 72 -10.98 5.40 1.72
CA HIS A 72 -9.74 5.57 0.97
C HIS A 72 -9.79 4.94 -0.42
N PRO A 73 -9.16 5.58 -1.43
CA PRO A 73 -8.80 4.87 -2.66
C PRO A 73 -7.78 3.77 -2.35
N THR A 74 -7.84 2.70 -3.13
CA THR A 74 -7.02 1.48 -2.93
C THR A 74 -6.19 1.16 -4.17
N GLY A 75 -5.10 0.41 -3.98
CA GLY A 75 -4.33 -0.23 -5.05
C GLY A 75 -4.49 -1.75 -5.04
N PRO A 76 -4.06 -2.44 -6.11
CA PRO A 76 -4.27 -3.87 -6.27
C PRO A 76 -3.25 -4.68 -5.47
N LEU A 77 -3.73 -5.67 -4.75
CA LEU A 77 -2.95 -6.87 -4.42
C LEU A 77 -3.37 -7.93 -5.44
N TRP A 78 -2.54 -8.06 -6.48
CA TRP A 78 -2.92 -8.76 -7.71
C TRP A 78 -3.28 -10.24 -7.49
N GLY A 79 -4.36 -10.67 -8.12
CA GLY A 79 -4.83 -12.04 -8.17
C GLY A 79 -5.28 -12.46 -9.57
N ASP A 80 -5.99 -13.58 -9.63
CA ASP A 80 -6.55 -14.15 -10.85
C ASP A 80 -7.90 -13.52 -11.21
N GLY A 81 -8.19 -13.52 -12.52
CA GLY A 81 -9.41 -12.98 -13.09
C GLY A 81 -9.35 -11.50 -13.47
N PRO A 82 -10.46 -10.96 -14.01
CA PRO A 82 -10.53 -9.58 -14.47
C PRO A 82 -10.35 -8.59 -13.32
N LEU A 83 -9.72 -7.46 -13.62
CA LEU A 83 -9.54 -6.38 -12.65
C LEU A 83 -10.91 -5.82 -12.20
N PRO A 84 -11.16 -5.74 -10.88
CA PRO A 84 -12.42 -5.22 -10.35
C PRO A 84 -12.53 -3.69 -10.44
N SER A 85 -11.42 -2.96 -10.61
CA SER A 85 -11.39 -1.53 -10.87
C SER A 85 -11.96 -1.20 -12.26
N ALA A 86 -12.28 0.06 -12.53
CA ALA A 86 -12.76 0.54 -13.83
C ALA A 86 -12.08 1.85 -14.27
N GLY A 87 -12.37 2.28 -15.49
CA GLY A 87 -11.91 3.57 -16.01
C GLY A 87 -10.39 3.75 -16.00
N VAL A 88 -9.95 4.95 -15.62
CA VAL A 88 -8.53 5.33 -15.56
C VAL A 88 -7.76 4.46 -14.57
N THR A 89 -8.38 4.07 -13.45
CA THR A 89 -7.76 3.20 -12.46
C THR A 89 -7.47 1.82 -13.01
N ARG A 90 -8.40 1.23 -13.76
CA ARG A 90 -8.16 -0.05 -14.44
C ARG A 90 -7.01 0.05 -15.45
N GLN A 91 -6.98 1.12 -16.24
CA GLN A 91 -5.92 1.34 -17.23
C GLN A 91 -4.55 1.40 -16.55
N LEU A 92 -4.43 2.20 -15.47
CA LEU A 92 -3.21 2.30 -14.69
C LEU A 92 -2.75 0.95 -14.10
N GLU A 93 -3.70 0.20 -13.52
CA GLU A 93 -3.41 -1.12 -12.96
C GLU A 93 -2.95 -2.10 -14.06
N GLN A 94 -3.61 -2.07 -15.22
CA GLN A 94 -3.24 -2.90 -16.36
C GLN A 94 -1.86 -2.55 -16.90
N GLU A 95 -1.52 -1.26 -17.03
CA GLU A 95 -0.18 -0.81 -17.44
C GLU A 95 0.91 -1.37 -16.53
N VAL A 96 0.72 -1.30 -15.21
CA VAL A 96 1.68 -1.88 -14.24
C VAL A 96 1.79 -3.40 -14.39
N ALA A 97 0.68 -4.08 -14.67
CA ALA A 97 0.71 -5.51 -14.91
C ALA A 97 1.43 -5.89 -16.20
N ASP A 98 1.25 -5.11 -17.26
CA ASP A 98 1.91 -5.34 -18.54
C ASP A 98 3.43 -5.15 -18.41
N GLU A 99 3.86 -4.12 -17.66
CA GLU A 99 5.28 -3.90 -17.31
C GLU A 99 5.88 -5.07 -16.50
N ALA A 100 5.06 -5.80 -15.74
CA ALA A 100 5.47 -6.91 -14.87
C ALA A 100 4.80 -8.25 -15.23
N ALA A 101 4.55 -8.50 -16.53
CA ALA A 101 3.70 -9.60 -17.00
C ALA A 101 4.11 -10.99 -16.47
N GLN A 102 5.41 -11.27 -16.35
CA GLN A 102 5.88 -12.55 -15.80
C GLN A 102 5.50 -12.74 -14.33
N LEU A 103 5.53 -11.67 -13.54
CA LEU A 103 5.16 -11.68 -12.12
C LEU A 103 3.65 -11.88 -11.97
N VAL A 104 2.85 -11.21 -12.80
CA VAL A 104 1.39 -11.36 -12.85
C VAL A 104 1.00 -12.79 -13.20
N GLN A 105 1.59 -13.38 -14.24
CA GLN A 105 1.35 -14.78 -14.60
C GLN A 105 1.71 -15.74 -13.46
N TRP A 106 2.78 -15.47 -12.73
CA TRP A 106 3.18 -16.27 -11.57
C TRP A 106 2.17 -16.18 -10.43
N LEU A 107 1.60 -14.99 -10.17
CA LEU A 107 0.54 -14.77 -9.19
C LEU A 107 -0.77 -15.46 -9.58
N ILE A 108 -1.17 -15.35 -10.86
CA ILE A 108 -2.35 -16.04 -11.42
C ILE A 108 -2.22 -17.55 -11.24
N ARG A 109 -1.04 -18.12 -11.58
CA ARG A 109 -0.77 -19.55 -11.40
C ARG A 109 -0.83 -19.99 -9.94
N ALA A 110 -0.61 -19.08 -9.00
CA ALA A 110 -0.70 -19.37 -7.58
C ALA A 110 -2.15 -19.36 -7.05
N ASP A 111 -3.15 -19.06 -7.90
CA ASP A 111 -4.58 -19.01 -7.60
C ASP A 111 -4.91 -18.02 -6.48
N MET A 112 -4.30 -16.83 -6.56
CA MET A 112 -4.53 -15.77 -5.58
C MET A 112 -5.80 -15.01 -5.95
N ALA A 113 -6.68 -14.73 -5.00
CA ALA A 113 -7.79 -13.80 -5.22
C ALA A 113 -7.28 -12.35 -5.30
N HIS A 114 -7.96 -11.51 -6.08
CA HIS A 114 -7.73 -10.06 -6.01
C HIS A 114 -8.10 -9.54 -4.63
N GLU A 115 -7.16 -8.84 -4.00
CA GLU A 115 -7.36 -8.12 -2.76
C GLU A 115 -7.05 -6.63 -2.99
N ARG A 116 -7.49 -5.77 -2.07
CA ARG A 116 -7.25 -4.32 -2.14
C ARG A 116 -6.52 -3.84 -0.90
N ARG A 117 -5.63 -2.88 -1.09
CA ARG A 117 -4.92 -2.19 -0.01
C ARG A 117 -5.09 -0.70 -0.17
N ILE A 118 -5.42 0.01 0.92
CA ILE A 118 -5.54 1.48 0.90
C ILE A 118 -4.23 2.13 0.45
N LEU A 119 -4.32 3.17 -0.39
CA LEU A 119 -3.15 3.91 -0.90
C LEU A 119 -2.56 4.89 0.12
N ARG A 120 -3.26 5.11 1.23
CA ARG A 120 -2.91 6.07 2.28
C ARG A 120 -2.62 5.33 3.58
N LEU A 121 -1.73 5.88 4.39
CA LEU A 121 -1.52 5.44 5.76
C LEU A 121 -2.23 6.43 6.71
N PRO A 122 -3.41 6.10 7.27
CA PRO A 122 -4.06 6.96 8.24
C PRO A 122 -3.31 6.89 9.57
N ILE A 123 -2.48 7.91 9.84
CA ILE A 123 -1.75 8.05 11.10
C ILE A 123 -2.69 8.67 12.12
N GLN A 124 -2.87 8.02 13.27
CA GLN A 124 -3.70 8.52 14.36
C GLN A 124 -2.85 9.01 15.52
N SER A 125 -3.36 10.04 16.22
CA SER A 125 -2.76 10.57 17.45
C SER A 125 -1.27 10.89 17.33
N LEU A 126 -0.84 11.46 16.19
CA LEU A 126 0.54 11.87 15.99
C LEU A 126 0.89 13.02 16.94
N THR A 127 1.84 12.76 17.82
CA THR A 127 2.47 13.77 18.67
C THR A 127 3.98 13.67 18.55
N TRP A 128 4.65 14.81 18.74
CA TRP A 128 6.09 14.87 18.75
C TRP A 128 6.57 15.89 19.77
N HIS A 129 7.76 15.64 20.30
CA HIS A 129 8.48 16.60 21.13
C HIS A 129 9.98 16.32 21.10
N TYR A 130 10.74 17.30 21.58
CA TYR A 130 12.18 17.22 21.72
C TYR A 130 12.52 17.16 23.21
N PRO A 131 12.69 15.96 23.82
CA PRO A 131 13.14 15.85 25.20
C PRO A 131 14.55 16.47 25.39
N GLU A 132 15.38 16.43 24.34
CA GLU A 132 16.69 17.08 24.25
C GLU A 132 16.84 17.74 22.87
N PRO A 133 17.76 18.71 22.67
CA PRO A 133 17.90 19.43 21.39
C PRO A 133 18.13 18.56 20.15
N ASP A 134 18.68 17.36 20.33
CA ASP A 134 19.06 16.41 19.29
C ASP A 134 18.25 15.09 19.34
N ILE A 135 17.27 14.98 20.23
CA ILE A 135 16.40 13.80 20.35
C ILE A 135 15.00 14.20 19.91
N LEU A 136 14.50 13.58 18.83
CA LEU A 136 13.09 13.67 18.42
C LEU A 136 12.34 12.44 18.89
N GLN A 137 11.34 12.62 19.75
CA GLN A 137 10.42 11.55 20.14
C GLN A 137 9.10 11.69 19.38
N LEU A 138 8.71 10.62 18.66
CA LEU A 138 7.44 10.51 17.95
C LEU A 138 6.54 9.48 18.66
N ALA A 139 5.25 9.81 18.80
CA ALA A 139 4.23 8.85 19.21
C ALA A 139 3.05 8.92 18.24
N PHE A 140 2.59 7.77 17.77
CA PHE A 140 1.47 7.66 16.84
C PHE A 140 0.91 6.23 16.83
N VAL A 141 -0.29 6.06 16.30
CA VAL A 141 -0.95 4.78 16.12
C VAL A 141 -1.12 4.49 14.62
N LEU A 142 -0.75 3.28 14.21
CA LEU A 142 -0.90 2.79 12.84
C LEU A 142 -1.84 1.58 12.79
N PRO A 143 -2.58 1.38 11.68
CA PRO A 143 -3.31 0.14 11.45
C PRO A 143 -2.38 -1.08 11.40
N ALA A 144 -2.93 -2.26 11.71
CA ALA A 144 -2.21 -3.52 11.60
C ALA A 144 -1.64 -3.74 10.18
N GLY A 145 -0.42 -4.24 10.07
CA GLY A 145 0.26 -4.47 8.79
C GLY A 145 0.93 -3.23 8.17
N CYS A 146 0.96 -2.12 8.90
CA CYS A 146 1.72 -0.92 8.55
C CYS A 146 3.02 -0.84 9.36
N PHE A 147 4.04 -0.19 8.82
CA PHE A 147 5.37 -0.12 9.43
C PHE A 147 5.70 1.32 9.84
N ALA A 148 6.16 1.50 11.09
CA ALA A 148 6.59 2.80 11.59
C ALA A 148 7.74 3.41 10.76
N THR A 149 8.59 2.56 10.17
CA THR A 149 9.68 2.98 9.28
C THR A 149 9.20 3.79 8.07
N VAL A 150 7.97 3.55 7.59
CA VAL A 150 7.39 4.33 6.50
C VAL A 150 7.12 5.77 6.96
N VAL A 151 6.60 5.96 8.17
CA VAL A 151 6.37 7.30 8.73
C VAL A 151 7.70 8.03 8.92
N VAL A 152 8.68 7.34 9.54
CA VAL A 152 10.00 7.92 9.80
C VAL A 152 10.68 8.36 8.50
N ARG A 153 10.61 7.55 7.45
CA ARG A 153 11.16 7.88 6.13
C ARG A 153 10.57 9.15 5.52
N GLU A 154 9.30 9.46 5.78
CA GLU A 154 8.65 10.65 5.23
C GLU A 154 8.93 11.91 6.06
N VAL A 155 9.37 11.76 7.31
CA VAL A 155 9.64 12.89 8.22
C VAL A 155 11.14 13.23 8.29
N LEU A 156 12.01 12.25 8.04
CA LEU A 156 13.45 12.36 8.20
C LEU A 156 14.21 11.91 6.96
N ASP A 157 15.25 12.66 6.62
CA ASP A 157 16.29 12.18 5.71
C ASP A 157 17.22 11.22 6.44
N LEU A 158 17.12 9.94 6.12
CA LEU A 158 17.97 8.91 6.70
C LEU A 158 19.34 8.94 6.02
N VAL A 159 20.38 9.23 6.81
CA VAL A 159 21.77 9.02 6.40
C VAL A 159 22.18 7.57 6.63
N PRO A 160 23.07 7.00 5.81
CA PRO A 160 23.60 5.66 6.05
C PRO A 160 24.18 5.57 7.46
N ALA A 161 23.67 4.65 8.26
CA ALA A 161 24.27 4.35 9.54
C ALA A 161 25.62 3.65 9.30
N GLY A 162 26.69 4.16 9.92
CA GLY A 162 27.88 3.36 10.17
C GLY A 162 27.58 2.21 11.13
N GLN A 163 28.61 1.56 11.70
CA GLN A 163 28.37 0.69 12.86
C GLN A 163 27.78 1.54 13.99
N THR A 164 26.59 1.17 14.45
CA THR A 164 25.94 1.80 15.60
C THR A 164 26.46 1.16 16.89
N ASP A 165 27.05 1.95 17.77
CA ASP A 165 27.60 1.50 19.07
C ASP A 165 26.50 1.08 20.06
N THR A 166 25.24 1.45 19.81
CA THR A 166 24.11 1.15 20.70
C THR A 166 23.22 0.08 20.07
N PRO A 167 23.05 -1.09 20.71
CA PRO A 167 22.03 -2.03 20.29
C PRO A 167 20.64 -1.43 20.55
N CYS A 168 19.71 -1.62 19.62
CA CYS A 168 18.30 -1.37 19.87
C CYS A 168 17.82 -2.37 20.94
N GLU A 169 17.66 -1.92 22.18
CA GLU A 169 16.89 -2.67 23.17
C GLU A 169 15.40 -2.53 22.82
N PHE A 170 14.74 -3.65 22.55
CA PHE A 170 13.29 -3.76 22.35
C PHE A 170 12.61 -4.19 23.64
#